data_AF-A0AAD5W072-F1
#
_entry.id   AF-A0AAD5W072-F1
#
_cell.length_a   1.000
_cell.length_b   1.000
_cell.length_c   1.000
_cell.angle_alpha   90.00
_cell.angle_beta   90.00
_cell.angle_gamma   90.00
#
_symmetry.space_group_name_H-M   'P 1'
#
loop_
_entity.id
_entity.type
_entity.pdbx_description
1 polymer ?
#
loop_
_entity_poly.entity_id
_entity_poly.type
_entity_poly.pdbx_seq_one_letter_code
_entity_poly.pdbx_strand_id
1 'polypeptide(L)'
;MISSARLLLRPRAHLPAIRRRRYATDQPRSRHAQWYSDIAPAMIPVFLLGTAVYLGLELTQLKLAHEKYMDESTRRIEELEAEVASLREKRLAQAPDSPQQAPSSPKKRSWW
;
A
#
# COMPACT_ATOMS: atom_id res chain seq x y z
N MET A 1 -11.77 -29.75 93.48
CA MET A 1 -12.49 -29.92 92.20
C MET A 1 -11.65 -29.28 91.10
N ILE A 2 -11.30 -30.07 90.08
CA ILE A 2 -10.20 -29.84 89.15
C ILE A 2 -10.62 -28.93 87.98
N SER A 3 -9.77 -27.95 87.72
CA SER A 3 -9.37 -27.32 86.44
C SER A 3 -10.17 -27.65 85.18
N SER A 4 -10.56 -26.62 84.41
CA SER A 4 -10.60 -26.70 82.94
C SER A 4 -10.61 -25.32 82.28
N ALA A 5 -9.56 -25.11 81.48
CA ALA A 5 -9.29 -23.96 80.65
C ALA A 5 -10.37 -23.74 79.57
N ARG A 6 -10.70 -22.47 79.29
CA ARG A 6 -11.33 -22.08 78.02
C ARG A 6 -10.50 -21.01 77.32
N LEU A 7 -9.58 -21.54 76.53
CA LEU A 7 -9.24 -21.18 75.16
C LEU A 7 -9.74 -19.82 74.66
N LEU A 8 -8.75 -18.98 74.38
CA LEU A 8 -8.77 -17.74 73.61
C LEU A 8 -9.61 -17.88 72.33
N LEU A 9 -10.77 -17.23 72.27
CA LEU A 9 -11.45 -16.97 70.99
C LEU A 9 -10.70 -15.87 70.25
N ARG A 10 -9.91 -16.26 69.25
CA ARG A 10 -9.40 -15.37 68.21
C ARG A 10 -10.56 -14.87 67.34
N PRO A 11 -10.70 -13.57 67.07
CA PRO A 11 -11.61 -13.09 66.05
C PRO A 11 -11.03 -13.39 64.66
N ARG A 12 -11.78 -14.13 63.85
CA ARG A 12 -11.47 -14.45 62.46
C ARG A 12 -11.75 -13.21 61.61
N ALA A 13 -10.70 -12.53 61.14
CA ALA A 13 -10.82 -11.43 60.21
C ALA A 13 -11.43 -11.95 58.89
N HIS A 14 -12.63 -11.47 58.55
CA HIS A 14 -13.29 -11.75 57.28
C HIS A 14 -12.68 -10.86 56.20
N LEU A 15 -11.89 -11.46 55.30
CA LEU A 15 -11.47 -10.78 54.08
C LEU A 15 -12.69 -10.59 53.17
N PRO A 16 -12.92 -9.39 52.60
CA PRO A 16 -14.01 -9.18 51.67
C PRO A 16 -13.73 -9.96 50.39
N ALA A 17 -14.64 -10.88 50.04
CA ALA A 17 -14.63 -11.54 48.75
C ALA A 17 -14.78 -10.49 47.64
N ILE A 18 -13.74 -10.33 46.82
CA ILE A 18 -13.77 -9.47 45.64
C ILE A 18 -14.78 -10.07 44.66
N ARG A 19 -16.00 -9.54 44.67
CA ARG A 19 -17.00 -9.82 43.64
C ARG A 19 -16.48 -9.22 42.34
N ARG A 20 -15.90 -10.05 41.47
CA ARG A 20 -15.69 -9.69 40.07
C ARG A 20 -17.05 -9.37 39.47
N ARG A 21 -17.29 -8.07 39.23
CA ARG A 21 -18.46 -7.57 38.52
C ARG A 21 -18.36 -8.13 37.10
N ARG A 22 -19.09 -9.21 36.83
CA ARG A 22 -19.35 -9.64 35.45
C ARG A 22 -20.20 -8.52 34.86
N TYR A 23 -19.63 -7.77 33.92
CA TYR A 23 -20.43 -6.86 33.10
C TYR A 23 -21.50 -7.70 32.42
N ALA A 24 -22.75 -7.45 32.79
CA ALA A 24 -23.89 -8.04 32.11
C ALA A 24 -23.85 -7.50 30.68
N THR A 25 -23.65 -8.40 29.72
CA THR A 25 -23.91 -8.14 28.30
C THR A 25 -25.41 -8.02 28.01
N ASP A 26 -26.27 -8.04 29.04
CA ASP A 26 -27.73 -7.92 29.00
C ASP A 26 -28.25 -6.47 28.95
N GLN A 27 -27.48 -5.52 28.40
CA GLN A 27 -28.16 -4.33 27.89
C GLN A 27 -28.90 -4.73 26.62
N PRO A 28 -30.22 -4.45 26.50
CA PRO A 28 -30.95 -4.74 25.27
C PRO A 28 -30.27 -3.98 24.14
N ARG A 29 -29.61 -4.71 23.24
CA ARG A 29 -29.00 -4.12 22.04
C ARG A 29 -30.09 -3.31 21.34
N SER A 30 -29.77 -2.06 20.97
CA SER A 30 -30.72 -1.26 20.20
C SER A 30 -31.10 -2.03 18.93
N ARG A 31 -32.34 -1.88 18.45
CA ARG A 31 -32.81 -2.57 17.24
C ARG A 31 -31.87 -2.36 16.05
N HIS A 32 -31.23 -1.19 15.98
CA HIS A 32 -30.22 -0.87 14.98
C HIS A 32 -28.92 -1.68 15.18
N ALA A 33 -28.45 -1.86 16.42
CA ALA A 33 -27.26 -2.66 16.70
C ALA A 33 -27.46 -4.15 16.36
N GLN A 34 -28.65 -4.70 16.60
CA GLN A 34 -29.00 -6.05 16.14
C GLN A 34 -29.01 -6.14 14.60
N TRP A 35 -29.64 -5.17 13.93
CA TRP A 35 -29.66 -5.10 12.46
C TRP A 35 -28.26 -5.09 11.84
N TYR A 36 -27.34 -4.28 12.37
CA TYR A 36 -25.94 -4.28 11.90
C TYR A 36 -25.20 -5.57 12.23
N SER A 37 -25.47 -6.18 13.39
CA SER A 37 -24.82 -7.43 13.81
C SER A 37 -25.22 -8.62 12.92
N ASP A 38 -26.45 -8.61 12.41
CA ASP A 38 -26.97 -9.70 11.59
C ASP A 38 -26.58 -9.53 10.11
N ILE A 39 -26.49 -8.30 9.62
CA ILE A 39 -26.23 -8.00 8.20
C ILE A 39 -24.74 -7.86 7.88
N ALA A 40 -23.94 -7.26 8.76
CA ALA A 40 -22.52 -7.05 8.48
C ALA A 40 -21.76 -8.36 8.16
N PRO A 41 -21.96 -9.48 8.90
CA PRO A 41 -21.32 -10.75 8.56
C PRO A 41 -21.70 -11.28 7.18
N ALA A 42 -22.95 -11.03 6.75
CA ALA A 42 -23.44 -11.45 5.44
C ALA A 42 -22.88 -10.60 4.29
N MET A 43 -22.46 -9.35 4.55
CA MET A 43 -21.87 -8.48 3.53
C MET A 43 -20.37 -8.69 3.31
N ILE A 44 -19.63 -9.17 4.33
CA ILE A 44 -18.19 -9.48 4.23
C ILE A 44 -17.84 -10.34 3.00
N PRO A 45 -18.50 -11.48 2.72
CA PRO A 45 -18.13 -12.30 1.57
C PRO A 45 -18.36 -11.60 0.23
N VAL A 46 -19.41 -10.78 0.10
CA VAL A 46 -19.69 -10.01 -1.13
C VAL A 46 -18.61 -8.96 -1.36
N PHE A 47 -18.20 -8.25 -0.31
CA PHE A 47 -17.12 -7.29 -0.39
C PHE A 47 -15.79 -7.96 -0.77
N LEU A 48 -15.45 -9.07 -0.13
CA LEU A 48 -14.24 -9.83 -0.45
C LEU A 48 -14.23 -10.32 -1.91
N LEU A 49 -15.37 -10.79 -2.42
CA LEU A 49 -15.51 -11.19 -3.81
C LEU A 49 -15.28 -10.01 -4.76
N GLY A 50 -15.88 -8.85 -4.46
CA GLY A 50 -15.69 -7.62 -5.23
C GLY A 50 -14.24 -7.17 -5.26
N THR A 51 -13.58 -7.13 -4.10
CA THR A 51 -12.16 -6.77 -4.00
C THR A 51 -11.26 -7.78 -4.71
N ALA A 52 -11.52 -9.09 -4.58
CA ALA A 52 -10.74 -10.12 -5.25
C ALA A 52 -10.84 -10.01 -6.77
N VAL A 53 -12.04 -9.79 -7.32
CA VAL A 53 -12.25 -9.59 -8.76
C VAL A 53 -11.58 -8.30 -9.24
N TYR A 54 -11.76 -7.19 -8.50
CA TYR A 54 -11.14 -5.91 -8.84
C TYR A 54 -9.61 -6.02 -8.89
N LEU A 55 -8.99 -6.57 -7.84
CA LEU A 55 -7.55 -6.76 -7.78
C LEU A 55 -7.06 -7.71 -8.88
N GLY A 56 -7.81 -8.77 -9.18
CA GLY A 56 -7.50 -9.67 -10.29
C GLY A 56 -7.46 -8.93 -11.63
N LEU A 57 -8.48 -8.11 -11.90
CA LEU A 57 -8.54 -7.29 -13.12
C LEU A 57 -7.43 -6.24 -13.16
N GLU A 58 -7.19 -5.55 -12.06
CA GLU A 58 -6.14 -4.53 -11.93
C GLU A 58 -4.74 -5.13 -12.18
N LEU A 59 -4.47 -6.31 -11.64
CA LEU A 59 -3.19 -7.00 -11.86
C LEU A 59 -2.98 -7.36 -13.33
N THR A 60 -4.04 -7.81 -14.01
CA THR A 60 -3.98 -8.08 -15.45
C THR A 60 -3.75 -6.81 -16.25
N GLN A 61 -4.47 -5.73 -15.95
CA GLN A 61 -4.28 -4.44 -16.61
C GLN A 61 -2.87 -3.89 -16.41
N LEU A 62 -2.32 -3.98 -15.19
CA LEU A 62 -0.96 -3.55 -14.89
C LEU A 62 0.08 -4.34 -15.71
N LYS A 63 -0.10 -5.66 -15.82
CA LYS A 63 0.77 -6.52 -16.63
C LYS A 63 0.72 -6.12 -18.11
N LEU A 64 -0.48 -5.96 -18.66
CA LEU A 64 -0.66 -5.57 -20.06
C LEU A 64 -0.12 -4.15 -20.33
N ALA A 65 -0.27 -3.23 -19.39
CA ALA A 65 0.26 -1.88 -19.50
C ALA A 65 1.79 -1.87 -19.50
N HIS A 66 2.42 -2.75 -18.71
CA HIS A 66 3.87 -2.85 -18.67
C HIS A 66 4.45 -3.42 -19.96
N GLU A 67 3.86 -4.49 -20.50
CA GLU A 67 4.26 -5.07 -21.79
C GLU A 67 4.12 -4.02 -22.91
N LYS A 68 2.97 -3.34 -22.97
CA LYS A 68 2.75 -2.26 -23.94
C LYS A 68 3.76 -1.12 -23.83
N TYR A 69 4.10 -0.70 -22.61
CA TYR A 69 5.06 0.38 -22.39
C TYR A 69 6.48 0.00 -22.84
N MET A 70 6.88 -1.25 -22.64
CA MET A 70 8.16 -1.77 -23.13
C MET A 70 8.19 -1.80 -24.66
N ASP A 71 7.12 -2.25 -25.31
CA ASP A 71 7.02 -2.27 -26.78
C ASP A 71 7.07 -0.85 -27.37
N GLU A 72 6.34 0.09 -26.77
CA GLU A 72 6.36 1.51 -27.20
C GLU A 72 7.75 2.13 -27.04
N SER A 73 8.47 1.78 -25.97
CA SER A 73 9.81 2.28 -25.72
C SER A 73 10.81 1.74 -26.73
N THR A 74 10.78 0.43 -27.01
CA THR A 74 11.63 -0.20 -28.03
C THR A 74 11.38 0.41 -29.40
N ARG A 75 10.12 0.57 -29.79
CA ARG A 75 9.75 1.18 -31.07
C ARG A 75 10.28 2.61 -31.20
N ARG A 76 10.20 3.38 -30.12
CA ARG A 76 10.71 4.76 -30.12
C ARG A 76 12.23 4.82 -30.21
N ILE A 77 12.93 3.84 -29.63
CA ILE A 77 14.38 3.70 -29.79
C ILE A 77 14.73 3.38 -31.24
N GLU A 78 14.04 2.42 -31.86
CA GLU A 78 14.27 2.05 -33.27
C GLU A 78 14.06 3.24 -34.22
N GLU A 79 12.99 4.01 -34.00
CA GLU A 79 12.72 5.23 -34.78
C GLU A 79 13.86 6.25 -34.66
N LEU A 80 14.32 6.50 -33.42
CA LEU A 80 15.44 7.40 -33.17
C LEU A 80 16.77 6.87 -33.74
N GLU A 81 17.02 5.57 -33.66
CA GLU A 81 18.20 4.94 -34.24
C GLU A 81 18.21 5.07 -35.77
N ALA A 82 17.05 4.90 -36.42
CA ALA A 82 16.90 5.11 -37.85
C ALA A 82 17.15 6.58 -38.25
N GLU A 83 16.62 7.53 -37.47
CA GLU A 83 16.89 8.96 -37.68
C GLU A 83 18.38 9.27 -37.55
N VAL A 84 19.03 8.78 -36.49
CA VAL A 84 20.48 8.95 -36.26
C VAL A 84 21.30 8.34 -37.40
N ALA A 85 20.95 7.14 -37.86
CA ALA A 85 21.60 6.51 -39.00
C ALA A 85 21.48 7.39 -40.26
N SER A 86 20.29 7.88 -40.56
CA SER A 86 20.06 8.77 -41.72
C SER A 86 20.85 10.08 -41.62
N LEU A 87 20.99 10.64 -40.42
CA LEU A 87 21.75 11.88 -40.18
C LEU A 87 23.25 11.64 -40.31
N ARG A 88 23.75 10.48 -39.85
CA ARG A 88 25.14 10.07 -40.05
C ARG A 88 25.45 9.86 -41.52
N GLU A 89 24.57 9.18 -42.26
CA GLU A 89 24.71 8.99 -43.70
C GLU A 89 24.71 10.32 -44.45
N LYS A 90 23.79 11.25 -44.12
CA LYS A 90 23.78 12.60 -44.70
C LYS A 90 25.07 13.36 -44.41
N ARG A 91 25.60 13.26 -43.19
CA ARG A 91 26.87 13.90 -42.82
C ARG A 91 28.06 13.30 -43.58
N LEU A 92 28.08 11.98 -43.77
CA LEU A 92 29.11 11.28 -44.54
C LEU A 92 29.01 11.60 -46.03
N ALA A 93 27.79 11.68 -46.58
CA ALA A 93 27.54 12.04 -47.97
C ALA A 93 27.83 13.53 -48.27
N GLN A 94 27.68 14.42 -47.28
CA GLN A 94 28.10 15.82 -47.36
C GLN A 94 29.59 16.03 -47.10
N ALA A 95 30.35 14.98 -46.73
CA ALA A 95 31.80 15.04 -46.61
C ALA A 95 32.48 14.62 -47.93
N PRO A 96 32.41 15.49 -48.94
CA PRO A 96 33.63 15.93 -49.60
C PRO A 96 33.70 17.47 -49.61
N ASP A 97 34.84 18.00 -49.16
CA ASP A 97 35.25 19.42 -49.16
C ASP A 97 34.60 20.39 -48.15
N SER A 98 35.13 20.40 -46.93
CA SER A 98 35.29 21.66 -46.17
C SER A 98 36.43 21.55 -45.15
N PRO A 99 37.57 22.25 -45.36
CA PRO A 99 38.63 22.32 -44.38
C PRO A 99 38.21 23.21 -43.21
N GLN A 100 38.08 22.60 -42.03
CA GLN A 100 38.57 23.13 -40.76
C GLN A 100 38.38 24.65 -40.56
N GLN A 101 37.16 25.09 -40.27
CA GLN A 101 36.94 26.35 -39.55
C GLN A 101 36.70 26.05 -38.08
N ALA A 102 37.74 26.32 -37.29
CA ALA A 102 37.69 26.33 -35.84
C ALA A 102 36.54 27.24 -35.36
N PRO A 103 35.70 26.80 -34.40
CA PRO A 103 34.71 27.69 -33.82
C PRO A 103 35.43 28.71 -32.95
N SER A 104 35.62 29.92 -33.50
CA SER A 104 35.99 31.09 -32.72
C SER A 104 34.88 31.37 -31.69
N SER A 105 35.22 31.20 -30.42
CA SER A 105 34.43 31.66 -29.27
C SER A 105 33.89 33.07 -29.48
N PRO A 106 32.62 33.33 -29.11
CA PRO A 106 32.43 34.48 -28.25
C PRO A 106 31.39 34.30 -27.13
N LYS A 107 31.76 34.87 -25.99
CA LYS A 107 30.94 35.55 -24.97
C LYS A 107 29.88 34.74 -24.19
N LYS A 108 30.31 34.42 -22.96
CA LYS A 108 29.56 34.52 -21.69
C LYS A 108 28.19 35.20 -21.80
N ARG A 109 27.13 34.46 -21.43
CA ARG A 109 25.96 35.02 -20.74
C ARG A 109 25.67 34.13 -19.54
N SER A 110 26.09 34.62 -18.38
CA SER A 110 25.76 34.13 -17.05
C SER A 110 24.24 34.13 -16.87
N TRP A 111 23.71 32.99 -16.42
CA TRP A 111 22.29 32.76 -16.16
C TRP A 111 21.94 33.15 -14.71
N TRP A 112 20.73 33.67 -14.54
CA TRP A 112 20.01 33.71 -13.27
C TRP A 112 19.36 32.34 -13.02
#